data_AF-A0A257PHG4-F1
#
_entry.id   AF-A0A257PHG4-F1
#
_cell.length_a   1.000
_cell.length_b   1.000
_cell.length_c   1.000
_cell.angle_alpha   90.00
_cell.angle_beta   90.00
_cell.angle_gamma   90.00
#
_symmetry.space_group_name_H-M   'P 1'
#
loop_
_entity.id
_entity.type
_entity.pdbx_description
1 polymer ?
#
loop_
_entity_poly.entity_id
_entity_poly.type
_entity_poly.pdbx_seq_one_letter_code
_entity_poly.pdbx_strand_id
1 'polypeptide(L)'
;MRVIVTGAAGFIGSNLVRGLNARGITDVIAVDNLTQADKFRNLADLQISDYLDKTVFFEQFAHGHFGKVEAVLHQGACSDTMESD
;
A
#
# COMPACT_ATOMS: atom_id res chain seq x y z
N MET A 1 -15.09 -5.29 0.73
CA MET A 1 -14.40 -4.58 -0.37
C MET A 1 -12.93 -4.59 -0.03
N ARG A 2 -12.14 -5.34 -0.79
CA ARG A 2 -10.70 -5.47 -0.70
C ARG A 2 -10.04 -4.47 -1.64
N VAL A 3 -9.21 -3.60 -1.08
CA VAL A 3 -8.47 -2.59 -1.83
C VAL A 3 -6.98 -2.80 -1.60
N ILE A 4 -6.21 -2.77 -2.68
CA ILE A 4 -4.75 -2.77 -2.60
C ILE A 4 -4.27 -1.35 -2.76
N VAL A 5 -3.38 -0.89 -1.88
CA VAL A 5 -2.72 0.42 -2.01
C VAL A 5 -1.22 0.19 -2.10
N THR A 6 -0.60 0.54 -3.23
CA THR A 6 0.88 0.52 -3.34
C THR A 6 1.44 1.89 -2.99
N GLY A 7 2.67 1.94 -2.45
CA GLY A 7 3.18 3.18 -1.85
C GLY A 7 2.37 3.59 -0.61
N ALA A 8 1.77 2.62 0.09
CA ALA A 8 0.82 2.83 1.19
C ALA A 8 1.43 3.59 2.38
N ALA A 9 2.71 3.41 2.66
CA ALA A 9 3.43 4.12 3.72
C ALA A 9 3.95 5.50 3.25
N GLY A 10 3.85 5.80 1.95
CA GLY A 10 4.13 7.12 1.40
C GLY A 10 3.09 8.18 1.75
N PHE A 11 3.37 9.43 1.39
CA PHE A 11 2.50 10.57 1.72
C PHE A 11 1.09 10.43 1.14
N ILE A 12 0.96 10.14 -0.15
CA ILE A 12 -0.34 10.01 -0.81
C ILE A 12 -1.02 8.69 -0.39
N GLY A 13 -0.28 7.57 -0.43
CA GLY A 13 -0.82 6.26 -0.10
C GLY A 13 -1.44 6.19 1.30
N SER A 14 -0.78 6.74 2.32
CA SER A 14 -1.30 6.73 3.68
C SER A 14 -2.57 7.56 3.86
N ASN A 15 -2.70 8.68 3.13
CA ASN A 15 -3.92 9.46 3.10
C ASN A 15 -5.07 8.75 2.35
N LEU A 16 -4.76 7.96 1.33
CA LEU A 16 -5.75 7.09 0.69
C LEU A 16 -6.25 6.02 1.66
N VAL A 17 -5.36 5.34 2.38
CA VAL A 17 -5.73 4.35 3.41
C VAL A 17 -6.59 5.00 4.50
N ARG A 18 -6.19 6.18 5.00
CA ARG A 18 -6.98 6.96 5.97
C ARG A 18 -8.38 7.29 5.44
N GLY A 19 -8.47 7.74 4.19
CA GLY A 19 -9.74 8.04 3.54
C GLY A 19 -10.62 6.81 3.33
N LEU A 20 -10.03 5.63 3.10
CA LEU A 20 -10.75 4.35 3.03
C LEU A 20 -11.28 3.95 4.41
N ASN A 21 -10.43 4.01 5.45
CA ASN A 21 -10.83 3.70 6.82
C ASN A 21 -11.95 4.61 7.32
N ALA A 22 -11.89 5.92 7.04
CA ALA A 22 -12.94 6.88 7.38
C ALA A 22 -14.30 6.56 6.72
N ARG A 23 -14.30 5.76 5.64
CA ARG A 23 -15.50 5.26 4.95
C ARG A 23 -15.89 3.83 5.38
N GLY A 24 -15.23 3.28 6.40
CA GLY A 24 -15.47 1.92 6.90
C GLY A 24 -14.81 0.82 6.06
N ILE A 25 -13.91 1.16 5.14
CA ILE A 25 -13.16 0.18 4.34
C ILE A 25 -11.85 -0.12 5.06
N THR A 26 -11.75 -1.33 5.61
CA THR A 26 -10.62 -1.78 6.44
C THR A 26 -9.92 -3.03 5.88
N ASP A 27 -10.51 -3.72 4.89
CA ASP A 27 -9.85 -4.78 4.14
C ASP A 27 -8.92 -4.15 3.09
N VAL A 28 -7.83 -3.56 3.59
CA VAL A 28 -6.83 -2.85 2.81
C VAL A 28 -5.50 -3.60 2.89
N ILE A 29 -5.00 -4.04 1.74
CA ILE A 29 -3.66 -4.62 1.61
C ILE A 29 -2.70 -3.47 1.30
N ALA A 30 -1.82 -3.16 2.25
CA ALA A 30 -0.78 -2.15 2.09
C ALA A 30 0.45 -2.77 1.42
N VAL A 31 0.93 -2.15 0.33
CA VAL A 31 2.17 -2.57 -0.34
C VAL A 31 3.15 -1.41 -0.30
N ASP A 32 4.32 -1.61 0.32
CA ASP A 32 5.37 -0.59 0.36
C ASP A 32 6.75 -1.23 0.54
N ASN A 33 7.78 -0.39 0.68
CA ASN A 33 9.11 -0.75 1.14
C ASN A 33 9.37 -0.05 2.48
N LEU A 34 9.27 -0.81 3.57
CA LEU A 34 9.49 -0.34 4.94
C LEU A 34 10.95 -0.41 5.40
N THR A 35 11.94 -0.56 4.51
CA THR A 35 13.37 -0.48 4.92
C THR A 35 13.71 0.83 5.63
N GLN A 36 12.96 1.91 5.36
CA GLN A 36 13.03 3.16 6.12
C GLN A 36 11.99 3.16 7.25
N ALA A 37 12.46 2.98 8.49
CA ALA A 37 11.62 2.84 9.68
C ALA A 37 10.63 4.00 9.90
N ASP A 38 10.95 5.22 9.46
CA ASP A 38 10.07 6.38 9.63
C ASP A 38 8.78 6.29 8.81
N LYS A 39 8.77 5.56 7.69
CA LYS A 39 7.57 5.40 6.85
C LYS A 39 6.46 4.61 7.56
N PHE A 40 6.82 3.72 8.49
CA PHE A 40 5.85 2.93 9.25
C PHE A 40 4.90 3.82 10.07
N ARG A 41 5.36 4.99 10.53
CA ARG A 41 4.56 5.93 11.32
C ARG A 41 3.29 6.39 10.59
N ASN A 42 3.32 6.45 9.25
CA ASN A 42 2.17 6.86 8.45
C ASN A 42 1.04 5.82 8.46
N LEU A 43 1.34 4.56 8.75
CA LEU A 43 0.37 3.46 8.82
C LEU A 43 0.01 3.06 10.26
N ALA A 44 0.76 3.51 11.27
CA ALA A 44 0.64 3.05 12.65
C ALA A 44 -0.76 3.21 13.25
N ASP A 45 -1.47 4.29 12.89
CA ASP A 45 -2.82 4.57 13.37
C ASP A 45 -3.93 4.19 12.36
N LEU A 46 -3.59 3.42 11.33
CA LEU A 46 -4.51 3.03 10.26
C LEU A 46 -4.90 1.55 10.35
N GLN A 47 -6.05 1.22 9.78
CA GLN A 47 -6.56 -0.14 9.71
C GLN A 47 -6.26 -0.74 8.34
N ILE A 48 -5.37 -1.73 8.33
CA ILE A 48 -5.01 -2.53 7.17
C ILE A 48 -5.26 -4.01 7.50
N SER A 49 -5.64 -4.82 6.51
CA SER A 49 -5.83 -6.25 6.69
C SER A 49 -4.54 -7.04 6.48
N ASP A 50 -3.61 -6.49 5.69
CA ASP A 50 -2.30 -7.09 5.46
C ASP A 50 -1.26 -6.05 5.00
N TYR A 51 0.02 -6.40 5.13
CA TYR A 51 1.14 -5.65 4.59
C TYR A 51 2.05 -6.57 3.78
N LEU A 52 2.42 -6.14 2.57
CA LEU A 52 3.38 -6.85 1.72
C LEU A 52 4.51 -5.94 1.25
N ASP A 53 5.70 -6.52 1.14
CA ASP A 53 6.82 -5.86 0.48
C ASP A 53 6.59 -5.79 -1.04
N LYS A 54 6.98 -4.66 -1.65
CA LYS A 54 6.87 -4.45 -3.10
C LYS A 54 7.54 -5.53 -3.96
N THR A 55 8.58 -6.19 -3.44
CA THR A 55 9.37 -7.19 -4.18
C THR A 55 8.59 -8.48 -4.45
N VAL A 56 7.66 -8.85 -3.56
CA VAL A 56 6.85 -10.07 -3.70
C VAL A 56 5.44 -9.79 -4.23
N PHE A 57 5.00 -8.54 -4.19
CA PHE A 57 3.63 -8.16 -4.54
C PHE A 57 3.21 -8.59 -5.95
N PHE A 58 4.01 -8.29 -6.97
CA PHE A 58 3.61 -8.51 -8.36
C PHE A 58 3.43 -9.99 -8.70
N GLU A 59 4.33 -10.83 -8.22
CA GLU A 59 4.23 -12.28 -8.40
C GLU A 59 2.97 -12.81 -7.72
N GLN A 60 2.75 -12.47 -6.45
CA GLN A 60 1.56 -12.91 -5.72
C GLN A 60 0.26 -12.40 -6.33
N PHE A 61 0.26 -11.17 -6.86
CA PHE A 61 -0.90 -10.60 -7.54
C PHE A 61 -1.21 -11.38 -8.83
N ALA A 62 -0.20 -11.67 -9.64
CA ALA A 62 -0.34 -12.43 -10.88
C ALA A 62 -0.85 -13.85 -10.64
N HIS A 63 -0.47 -14.47 -9.53
CA HIS A 63 -0.97 -15.79 -9.12
C HIS A 63 -2.33 -15.77 -8.39
N GLY A 64 -2.95 -14.60 -8.23
CA GLY A 64 -4.29 -14.47 -7.64
C GLY A 64 -4.34 -14.71 -6.13
N HIS A 65 -3.21 -14.58 -5.42
CA HIS A 65 -3.13 -14.85 -3.97
C HIS A 65 -4.05 -13.97 -3.11
N PHE A 66 -4.42 -12.79 -3.61
CA PHE A 66 -5.27 -11.84 -2.88
C PHE A 66 -6.77 -12.09 -3.09
N GLY A 67 -7.16 -13.14 -3.81
CA GLY A 67 -8.55 -13.43 -4.13
C GLY A 67 -9.20 -12.32 -4.98
N LYS A 68 -10.47 -12.01 -4.71
CA LYS A 68 -11.17 -10.92 -5.41
C LYS A 68 -10.68 -9.57 -4.89
N VAL A 69 -10.11 -8.78 -5.79
CA VAL A 69 -9.69 -7.40 -5.54
C VAL A 69 -10.64 -6.45 -6.26
N GLU A 70 -11.27 -5.53 -5.53
CA GLU A 70 -12.19 -4.56 -6.14
C GLU A 70 -11.46 -3.37 -6.77
N ALA A 71 -10.34 -2.95 -6.19
CA ALA A 71 -9.56 -1.83 -6.68
C ALA A 71 -8.08 -1.93 -6.30
N VAL A 72 -7.22 -1.38 -7.17
CA VAL A 72 -5.80 -1.15 -6.88
C VAL A 72 -5.53 0.35 -7.01
N LEU A 73 -5.14 0.98 -5.91
CA LEU A 73 -4.69 2.37 -5.87
C LEU A 73 -3.16 2.38 -5.89
N HIS A 74 -2.59 2.47 -7.09
CA HIS A 74 -1.15 2.32 -7.29
C HIS A 74 -0.43 3.67 -7.12
N GLN A 75 0.22 3.90 -5.98
CA GLN A 75 0.98 5.12 -5.68
C GLN A 75 2.46 4.86 -5.39
N GLY A 76 2.89 3.61 -5.48
CA GLY A 76 4.30 3.23 -5.35
C GLY A 76 5.11 3.71 -6.56
N ALA A 77 6.12 4.54 -6.32
CA ALA A 77 7.07 5.01 -7.32
C ALA A 77 8.44 5.25 -6.68
N CYS A 78 9.49 5.40 -7.49
CA CYS A 78 10.69 6.06 -7.00
C CYS A 78 10.37 7.55 -6.87
N SER A 79 10.30 8.06 -5.64
CA SER A 79 9.89 9.44 -5.36
C SER A 79 11.06 10.43 -5.37
N ASP A 80 12.28 9.95 -5.58
CA ASP A 80 13.42 10.83 -5.79
C ASP A 80 13.43 11.28 -7.26
N THR A 81 13.08 12.55 -7.45
CA THR A 81 13.01 13.19 -8.78
C THR A 81 14.38 13.58 -9.32
N MET A 82 15.45 13.39 -8.54
CA MET A 82 16.84 13.60 -8.93
C MET A 82 17.55 12.28 -9.31
N GLU A 83 16.84 11.15 -9.27
CA GLU A 83 17.40 9.84 -9.63
C GLU A 83 17.92 9.86 -11.07
N SER A 84 19.16 9.40 -11.21
CA SER A 84 19.84 9.18 -12.47
C SER A 84 19.86 7.66 -12.70
N ASP A 85 19.52 7.21 -13.91
CA ASP A 85 19.52 5.78 -14.29
C ASP A 85 20.91 5.13 -14.14
#